data_AF-A0A345Q981-F1
#
_entry.id   AF-A0A345Q981-F1
#
_cell.length_a   1.000
_cell.length_b   1.000
_cell.length_c   1.000
_cell.angle_alpha   90.00
_cell.angle_beta   90.00
_cell.angle_gamma   90.00
#
_symmetry.space_group_name_H-M   'P 1'
#
loop_
_entity.id
_entity.type
_entity.pdbx_description
1 polymer ?
#
loop_
_entity_poly.entity_id
_entity_poly.type
_entity_poly.pdbx_seq_one_letter_code
_entity_poly.pdbx_strand_id
1 'polypeptide(L)'
;MSAHADPGPAQDWFGWVNAPTGSALYADALGVNPCALGAIGHMPQNMLKFIARAYQAEALAELCWQPEQPVWFVKSREAYVRKYRDPAGK
;
A
#
# COMPACT_ATOMS: atom_id res chain seq x y z
N MET A 1 12.38 1.18 -16.63
CA MET A 1 10.92 0.89 -16.74
C MET A 1 10.71 -0.06 -17.92
N SER A 2 9.63 -0.86 -17.91
CA SER A 2 9.30 -1.78 -19.00
C SER A 2 9.08 -1.03 -20.32
N ALA A 3 9.43 -1.63 -21.45
CA ALA A 3 9.14 -1.09 -22.79
C ALA A 3 7.63 -0.98 -23.08
N HIS A 4 6.77 -1.57 -22.25
CA HIS A 4 5.31 -1.55 -22.37
C HIS A 4 4.62 -0.50 -21.48
N ALA A 5 5.37 0.33 -20.75
CA ALA A 5 4.77 1.39 -19.96
C ALA A 5 4.19 2.47 -20.89
N ASP A 6 2.91 2.79 -20.73
CA ASP A 6 2.27 3.91 -21.44
C ASP A 6 2.88 5.24 -20.92
N PRO A 7 3.58 6.04 -21.74
CA PRO A 7 4.29 7.23 -21.29
C PRO A 7 3.36 8.45 -21.02
N GLY A 8 2.13 8.21 -20.59
CA GLY A 8 1.11 9.24 -20.40
C GLY A 8 0.99 9.79 -18.98
N PRO A 9 -0.02 10.64 -18.74
CA PRO A 9 -0.27 11.26 -17.43
C PRO A 9 -0.41 10.27 -16.26
N ALA A 10 -0.84 9.04 -16.54
CA ALA A 10 -0.88 7.98 -15.53
C ALA A 10 0.53 7.63 -15.02
N GLN A 11 1.51 7.54 -15.92
CA GLN A 11 2.89 7.23 -15.58
C GLN A 11 3.57 8.39 -14.84
N ASP A 12 3.27 9.63 -15.21
CA ASP A 12 3.72 10.81 -14.48
C ASP A 12 3.16 10.84 -13.05
N TRP A 13 1.87 10.54 -12.90
CA TRP A 13 1.24 10.43 -11.58
C TRP A 13 1.86 9.29 -10.75
N PHE A 14 2.10 8.12 -11.36
CA PHE A 14 2.79 7.01 -10.69
C PHE A 14 4.21 7.41 -10.25
N GLY A 15 4.94 8.17 -11.06
CA GLY A 15 6.25 8.70 -10.70
C GLY A 15 6.15 9.63 -9.49
N TRP A 16 5.20 10.56 -9.51
CA TRP A 16 4.99 11.52 -8.44
C TRP A 16 4.60 10.87 -7.11
N VAL A 17 3.63 9.95 -7.10
CA VAL A 17 3.15 9.31 -5.85
C VAL A 17 4.21 8.41 -5.20
N ASN A 18 5.20 7.96 -5.98
CA ASN A 18 6.34 7.17 -5.51
C ASN A 18 7.60 8.01 -5.24
N ALA A 19 7.58 9.33 -5.44
CA ALA A 19 8.64 10.23 -4.99
C ALA A 19 8.46 10.57 -3.49
N PRO A 20 9.53 10.92 -2.74
CA PRO A 20 9.43 11.14 -1.28
C PRO A 20 8.35 12.15 -0.88
N THR A 21 8.31 13.31 -1.55
CA THR A 21 7.34 14.38 -1.27
C THR A 21 5.93 14.02 -1.70
N GLY A 22 5.75 13.48 -2.91
CA GLY A 22 4.44 13.08 -3.40
C GLY A 22 3.83 11.93 -2.58
N SER A 23 4.65 10.95 -2.20
CA SER A 23 4.22 9.86 -1.32
C SER A 23 3.79 10.36 0.05
N ALA A 24 4.51 11.32 0.64
CA ALA A 24 4.14 11.92 1.92
C ALA A 24 2.80 12.67 1.85
N LEU A 25 2.61 13.49 0.81
CA LEU A 25 1.37 14.24 0.60
C LEU A 25 0.17 13.31 0.35
N TYR A 26 0.36 12.28 -0.48
CA TYR A 26 -0.68 11.30 -0.78
C TYR A 26 -1.07 10.51 0.48
N ALA A 27 -0.09 10.09 1.27
CA ALA A 27 -0.29 9.37 2.51
C ALA A 27 -1.02 10.19 3.58
N ASP A 28 -0.66 11.47 3.75
CA ASP A 28 -1.34 12.39 4.66
C ASP A 28 -2.81 12.61 4.26
N ALA A 29 -3.07 12.84 2.96
CA ALA A 29 -4.42 13.05 2.46
C ALA A 29 -5.36 11.86 2.69
N LEU A 30 -4.83 10.64 2.71
CA LEU A 30 -5.61 9.41 2.88
C LEU A 30 -5.55 8.82 4.30
N GLY A 31 -4.67 9.34 5.17
CA GLY A 31 -4.43 8.77 6.49
C GLY A 31 -3.78 7.37 6.44
N VAL A 32 -2.90 7.12 5.47
CA VAL A 32 -2.20 5.84 5.28
C VAL A 32 -0.68 5.99 5.42
N ASN A 33 0.07 4.89 5.42
CA ASN A 33 1.53 4.95 5.41
C ASN A 33 2.07 5.35 4.04
N PRO A 34 3.19 6.09 3.96
CA PRO A 34 3.88 6.34 2.71
C PRO A 34 4.71 5.10 2.30
N CYS A 35 4.90 4.92 0.99
CA CYS A 35 5.66 3.78 0.44
C CYS A 35 7.05 4.18 -0.07
N ALA A 36 7.28 5.47 -0.38
CA ALA A 36 8.56 5.93 -0.90
C ALA A 36 9.61 6.07 0.21
N LEU A 37 10.83 5.63 -0.08
CA LEU A 37 11.97 5.84 0.81
C LEU A 37 12.18 7.35 1.04
N GLY A 38 12.37 7.75 2.30
CA GLY A 38 12.56 9.16 2.69
C GLY A 38 11.28 9.98 2.82
N ALA A 39 10.10 9.45 2.45
CA ALA A 39 8.83 10.18 2.54
C ALA A 39 8.46 10.60 3.97
N ILE A 40 8.82 9.80 4.98
CA ILE A 40 8.56 10.11 6.40
C ILE A 40 9.11 11.49 6.78
N GLY A 41 10.27 11.89 6.24
CA GLY A 41 10.88 13.19 6.52
C GLY A 41 10.09 14.40 5.99
N HIS A 42 9.12 14.17 5.09
CA HIS A 42 8.27 15.19 4.50
C HIS A 42 6.85 15.18 5.07
N MET A 43 6.52 14.28 6.00
CA MET A 43 5.18 14.19 6.58
C MET A 43 4.94 15.28 7.62
N PRO A 44 3.68 15.75 7.76
CA PRO A 44 3.33 16.69 8.80
C PRO A 44 3.31 16.00 10.18
N GLN A 45 3.56 16.78 11.23
CA GLN A 45 3.78 16.25 12.59
C GLN A 45 2.58 15.49 13.17
N ASN A 46 1.36 15.89 12.81
CA ASN A 46 0.14 15.17 13.18
C ASN A 46 0.13 13.75 12.59
N MET A 47 0.56 13.59 11.33
CA MET A 47 0.60 12.29 10.67
C MET A 47 1.70 11.40 11.25
N LEU A 48 2.87 11.97 11.54
CA LEU A 48 3.95 11.25 12.25
C LEU A 48 3.47 10.70 13.60
N LYS A 49 2.73 11.51 14.37
CA LYS A 49 2.13 11.08 15.64
C LYS A 49 1.07 9.99 15.44
N PHE A 50 0.25 10.09 14.40
CA PHE A 50 -0.74 9.08 14.06
C PHE A 50 -0.08 7.73 13.74
N ILE A 51 0.92 7.72 12.86
CA ILE A 51 1.65 6.50 12.48
C ILE A 51 2.34 5.87 13.69
N ALA A 52 3.04 6.67 14.50
CA ALA A 52 3.71 6.16 15.71
C ALA A 52 2.74 5.55 16.72
N ARG A 53 1.51 6.06 16.80
CA ARG A 53 0.45 5.49 17.65
C ARG A 53 -0.18 4.24 17.04
N ALA A 54 -0.29 4.16 15.72
CA ALA A 54 -0.87 3.01 15.03
C ALA A 54 0.06 1.77 15.07
N TYR A 55 1.37 1.98 15.09
CA TYR A 55 2.39 0.92 15.06
C TYR A 55 3.23 0.91 16.35
N GLN A 56 2.59 0.66 17.49
CA GLN A 56 3.32 0.41 18.74
C GLN A 56 4.15 -0.87 18.64
N ALA A 57 5.28 -0.93 19.37
CA ALA A 57 6.24 -2.03 19.25
C ALA A 57 5.61 -3.40 19.55
N GLU A 58 4.70 -3.44 20.52
CA GLU A 58 3.94 -4.64 20.91
C GLU A 58 2.98 -5.06 19.80
N ALA A 59 2.25 -4.11 19.21
CA ALA A 59 1.35 -4.37 18.09
C ALA A 59 2.10 -4.82 16.83
N LEU A 60 3.31 -4.30 16.59
CA LEU A 60 4.18 -4.72 15.49
C LEU A 60 4.69 -6.16 15.67
N ALA A 61 4.94 -6.60 16.90
CA ALA A 61 5.37 -7.97 17.19
C ALA A 61 4.26 -8.99 16.90
N GLU A 62 3.00 -8.60 17.05
CA GLU A 62 1.83 -9.43 16.76
C GLU A 62 1.24 -9.18 15.37
N LEU A 63 1.81 -8.24 14.60
CA LEU A 63 1.27 -7.88 13.31
C LEU A 63 1.43 -9.06 12.35
N CYS A 64 0.30 -9.71 12.07
CA CYS A 64 0.17 -10.60 10.93
C CYS A 64 0.21 -9.75 9.66
N TRP A 65 1.43 -9.49 9.18
CA TRP A 65 1.65 -8.91 7.85
C TRP A 65 0.78 -9.64 6.83
N GLN A 66 0.34 -8.94 5.78
CA GLN A 66 -0.25 -9.63 4.64
C GLN A 66 0.69 -10.80 4.28
N PRO A 67 0.21 -12.05 4.33
CA PRO A 67 1.08 -13.18 4.05
C PRO A 67 1.68 -12.95 2.67
N GLU A 68 2.95 -13.32 2.52
CA GLU A 68 3.54 -13.47 1.19
C GLU A 68 2.51 -14.13 0.28
N GLN A 69 2.38 -13.67 -0.96
CA GLN A 69 1.53 -14.32 -1.94
C GLN A 69 2.40 -15.32 -2.71
N PRO A 70 2.65 -16.54 -2.18
CA PRO A 70 3.47 -17.51 -2.88
C PRO A 70 2.83 -17.85 -4.21
N VAL A 71 3.63 -18.36 -5.15
CA VAL A 71 3.18 -18.67 -6.52
C VAL A 71 1.92 -19.55 -6.53
N TRP A 72 1.79 -20.49 -5.58
CA TRP A 72 0.58 -21.31 -5.46
C TRP A 72 -0.66 -20.47 -5.09
N PHE A 73 -0.54 -19.50 -4.19
CA PHE A 73 -1.64 -18.62 -3.79
C PHE A 73 -2.07 -17.73 -4.96
N VAL A 74 -1.12 -17.12 -5.66
CA VAL A 74 -1.42 -16.26 -6.83
C VAL A 74 -2.18 -17.03 -7.90
N LYS A 75 -1.75 -18.26 -8.21
CA LYS A 75 -2.43 -19.14 -9.18
C LYS A 75 -3.84 -19.52 -8.74
N SER A 76 -4.07 -19.67 -7.44
CA SER A 76 -5.35 -20.12 -6.88
C SER A 76 -6.28 -18.98 -6.46
N ARG A 77 -5.81 -17.73 -6.37
CA ARG A 77 -6.57 -16.61 -5.78
C ARG A 77 -7.93 -16.41 -6.47
N GLU A 78 -7.97 -16.53 -7.80
CA GLU A 78 -9.21 -16.34 -8.57
C GLU A 78 -10.23 -17.44 -8.30
N ALA A 79 -9.79 -18.67 -8.05
CA ALA A 79 -10.66 -19.77 -7.65
C ALA A 79 -11.21 -19.57 -6.24
N TYR A 80 -10.38 -19.09 -5.31
CA TYR A 80 -10.80 -18.68 -3.96
C TYR A 80 -11.82 -17.53 -4.03
N VAL A 81 -11.53 -16.47 -4.77
CA VAL A 81 -12.45 -15.34 -4.97
C VAL A 81 -13.77 -15.85 -5.51
N ARG A 82 -13.80 -16.68 -6.56
CA ARG A 82 -15.06 -17.24 -7.05
C ARG A 82 -15.83 -18.07 -6.01
N LYS A 83 -15.13 -18.84 -5.18
CA LYS A 83 -15.75 -19.67 -4.15
C LYS A 83 -16.34 -18.87 -2.98
N TYR A 84 -15.76 -17.71 -2.65
CA TYR A 84 -16.11 -16.95 -1.44
C TYR A 84 -16.68 -15.54 -1.70
N ARG A 85 -16.68 -15.07 -2.95
CA ARG A 85 -17.24 -13.75 -3.34
C ARG A 85 -18.77 -13.70 -3.30
N ASP A 86 -19.42 -14.86 -3.33
CA ASP A 86 -20.86 -14.96 -3.10
C ASP A 86 -21.15 -16.00 -2.00
N PRO A 87 -21.30 -15.57 -0.73
CA PRO A 87 -21.70 -16.46 0.36
C PRO A 87 -23.19 -16.81 0.33
N ALA A 88 -23.99 -16.20 -0.56
CA ALA A 88 -25.45 -16.26 -0.52
C ALA A 88 -26.11 -16.93 -1.74
N GLY A 89 -25.39 -17.17 -2.84
CA GLY A 89 -25.94 -17.87 -4.01
C GLY A 89 -27.20 -17.20 -4.57
N LYS A 90 -27.13 -15.89 -4.81
CA LYS A 90 -28.18 -15.13 -5.52
C LYS A 90 -27.58 -14.31 -6.65
#